data_AF-A0A5N4A1J5-F1
#
_entry.id   AF-A0A5N4A1J5-F1
#
_cell.length_a   1.000
_cell.length_b   1.000
_cell.length_c   1.000
_cell.angle_alpha   90.00
_cell.angle_beta   90.00
_cell.angle_gamma   90.00
#
_symmetry.space_group_name_H-M   'P 1'
#
loop_
_entity.id
_entity.type
_entity.pdbx_description
1 polymer ?
#
loop_
_entity_poly.entity_id
_entity_poly.type
_entity_poly.pdbx_seq_one_letter_code
_entity_poly.pdbx_strand_id
1 'polypeptide(L)'
;MLTAIQKFYANSTILVTGATGYLGTYFVEKLLRSCPDVKKVYLLVRKKRGRPNEDRLVEFFESPVYNALKRSNPRAFQTVEVLSGDLELEELGLGDGDQEKVANEVNSVFHVGATINMAETLRMSTLSAAPEGCVADGDSSLNMNCYSRLSMSPLPTPSYNCMKLMKSSPQAPKMPIT
;
A
#
# COMPACT_ATOMS: atom_id res chain seq x y z
N MET A 1 18.33 -12.77 14.81
CA MET A 1 16.91 -12.81 15.22
C MET A 1 16.13 -11.83 14.37
N LEU A 2 14.88 -12.15 14.02
CA LEU A 2 13.97 -11.19 13.38
C LEU A 2 13.53 -10.11 14.38
N THR A 3 13.48 -8.85 13.91
CA THR A 3 12.93 -7.72 14.65
C THR A 3 11.41 -7.86 14.86
N ALA A 4 10.84 -7.11 15.80
CA ALA A 4 9.39 -7.10 16.02
C ALA A 4 8.61 -6.74 14.75
N ILE A 5 9.10 -5.75 13.99
CA ILE A 5 8.49 -5.32 12.71
C ILE A 5 8.53 -6.44 11.67
N GLN A 6 9.65 -7.14 11.55
CA GLN A 6 9.78 -8.27 10.62
C GLN A 6 8.81 -9.41 10.97
N LYS A 7 8.67 -9.72 12.27
CA LYS A 7 7.71 -10.73 12.72
C LYS A 7 6.26 -10.33 12.45
N PHE A 8 5.95 -9.05 12.61
CA PHE A 8 4.61 -8.52 12.36
C PHE A 8 4.20 -8.65 10.89
N TYR A 9 5.08 -8.32 9.95
CA TYR A 9 4.80 -8.37 8.51
C TYR A 9 5.09 -9.73 7.86
N ALA A 10 5.57 -10.72 8.62
CA ALA A 10 5.82 -12.06 8.09
C ALA A 10 4.50 -12.70 7.62
N ASN A 11 4.50 -13.23 6.40
CA ASN A 11 3.35 -13.80 5.70
C ASN A 11 2.18 -12.82 5.47
N SER A 12 2.39 -11.52 5.66
CA SER A 12 1.37 -10.50 5.38
C SER A 12 1.19 -10.29 3.88
N THR A 13 -0.03 -9.92 3.49
CA THR A 13 -0.33 -9.40 2.15
C THR A 13 -0.69 -7.95 2.29
N ILE A 14 0.07 -7.09 1.61
CA ILE A 14 0.09 -5.65 1.86
C ILE A 14 -0.41 -4.91 0.63
N LEU A 15 -1.43 -4.08 0.76
CA LEU A 15 -1.86 -3.12 -0.27
C LEU A 15 -1.16 -1.78 -0.05
N VAL A 16 -0.41 -1.30 -1.04
CA VAL A 16 0.24 0.00 -1.03
C VAL A 16 -0.40 0.89 -2.09
N THR A 17 -0.85 2.07 -1.67
CA THR A 17 -1.37 3.10 -2.56
C THR A 17 -0.41 4.29 -2.54
N GLY A 18 -0.28 5.01 -3.66
CA GLY A 18 0.73 6.06 -3.81
C GLY A 18 2.16 5.53 -4.00
N ALA A 19 2.33 4.24 -4.31
CA ALA A 19 3.63 3.59 -4.48
C ALA A 19 4.55 4.28 -5.52
N THR A 20 3.98 4.83 -6.59
CA THR A 20 4.74 5.54 -7.64
C THR A 20 5.11 6.98 -7.27
N GLY A 21 4.67 7.47 -6.11
CA GLY A 21 5.05 8.80 -5.61
C GLY A 21 6.47 8.82 -5.05
N TYR A 22 6.95 10.04 -4.73
CA TYR A 22 8.31 10.23 -4.22
C TYR A 22 8.60 9.39 -2.98
N LEU A 23 7.77 9.46 -1.93
CA LEU A 23 7.96 8.64 -0.72
C LEU A 23 7.54 7.18 -0.92
N GLY A 24 6.52 6.94 -1.75
CA GLY A 24 5.99 5.60 -2.01
C GLY A 24 7.05 4.63 -2.53
N THR A 25 7.92 5.08 -3.43
CA THR A 25 8.95 4.21 -4.02
C THR A 25 10.00 3.78 -2.99
N TYR A 26 10.44 4.69 -2.12
CA TYR A 26 11.35 4.33 -1.03
C TYR A 26 10.69 3.45 0.03
N PHE A 27 9.39 3.68 0.30
CA PHE A 27 8.62 2.84 1.21
C PHE A 27 8.58 1.39 0.71
N VAL A 28 8.25 1.17 -0.57
CA VAL A 28 8.22 -0.18 -1.16
C VAL A 28 9.60 -0.83 -1.13
N GLU A 29 10.67 -0.12 -1.52
CA GLU A 29 12.05 -0.63 -1.41
C GLU A 29 12.37 -1.07 0.02
N LYS A 30 12.08 -0.19 1.00
CA LYS A 30 12.40 -0.42 2.40
C LYS A 30 11.61 -1.59 2.97
N LEU A 31 10.34 -1.71 2.61
CA LEU A 31 9.46 -2.80 3.01
C LEU A 31 10.04 -4.14 2.51
N LEU A 32 10.31 -4.24 1.21
CA LEU A 32 10.83 -5.47 0.59
C LEU A 32 12.23 -5.83 1.10
N ARG A 33 13.09 -4.85 1.35
CA ARG A 33 14.44 -5.08 1.89
C ARG A 33 14.44 -5.46 3.36
N SER A 34 13.56 -4.87 4.16
CA SER A 34 13.57 -5.06 5.62
C SER A 34 12.69 -6.22 6.06
N CYS A 35 11.61 -6.53 5.32
CA CYS A 35 10.65 -7.58 5.64
C CYS A 35 10.63 -8.61 4.49
N PRO A 36 11.66 -9.47 4.38
CA PRO A 36 11.78 -10.42 3.26
C PRO A 36 10.69 -11.52 3.26
N ASP A 37 10.05 -11.76 4.41
CA ASP A 37 9.03 -12.80 4.59
C ASP A 37 7.60 -12.30 4.29
N VAL A 38 7.45 -11.10 3.71
CA VAL A 38 6.14 -10.63 3.22
C VAL A 38 5.66 -11.54 2.10
N LYS A 39 4.41 -12.01 2.19
CA LYS A 39 3.82 -12.95 1.22
C LYS A 39 3.61 -12.29 -0.14
N LYS A 40 2.97 -11.11 -0.14
CA LYS A 40 2.58 -10.39 -1.35
C LYS A 40 2.45 -8.90 -1.07
N VAL A 41 2.83 -8.07 -2.05
CA VAL A 41 2.61 -6.62 -2.04
C VAL A 41 1.82 -6.24 -3.28
N TYR A 42 0.60 -5.75 -3.09
CA TYR A 42 -0.19 -5.16 -4.17
C TYR A 42 0.09 -3.67 -4.25
N LEU A 43 0.42 -3.17 -5.44
CA LEU A 43 0.58 -1.75 -5.70
C LEU A 43 -0.66 -1.25 -6.45
N LEU A 44 -1.46 -0.41 -5.80
CA LEU A 44 -2.56 0.28 -6.48
C LEU A 44 -2.00 1.43 -7.29
N VAL A 45 -2.10 1.35 -8.62
CA VAL A 45 -1.54 2.38 -9.51
C VAL A 45 -2.55 2.79 -10.59
N ARG A 46 -2.82 4.11 -10.66
CA ARG A 46 -3.79 4.73 -11.57
C ARG A 46 -3.57 4.32 -13.03
N LYS A 47 -4.60 3.85 -13.72
CA LYS A 47 -4.52 3.44 -15.14
C LYS A 47 -3.91 4.56 -15.99
N LYS A 48 -2.87 4.24 -16.79
CA LYS A 48 -2.41 5.08 -17.91
C LYS A 48 -2.88 4.44 -19.21
N ARG A 49 -3.46 5.24 -20.12
CA ARG A 49 -3.94 4.74 -21.42
C ARG A 49 -2.82 4.01 -22.17
N GLY A 50 -3.12 2.79 -22.64
CA GLY A 50 -2.27 2.04 -23.56
C GLY A 50 -1.03 1.38 -22.96
N ARG A 51 -0.92 1.23 -21.63
CA ARG A 51 0.18 0.49 -21.00
C ARG A 51 -0.32 -0.64 -20.08
N PRO A 52 0.13 -1.90 -20.28
CA PRO A 52 -0.23 -3.02 -19.43
C PRO A 52 0.43 -2.90 -18.05
N ASN A 53 -0.02 -3.70 -17.08
CA ASN A 53 0.44 -3.61 -15.68
C ASN A 53 1.89 -4.09 -15.53
N GLU A 54 2.27 -5.09 -16.31
CA GLU A 54 3.58 -5.73 -16.29
C GLU A 54 4.68 -4.74 -16.67
N ASP A 55 4.48 -4.00 -17.77
CA ASP A 55 5.43 -2.97 -18.23
C ASP A 55 5.63 -1.88 -17.17
N ARG A 56 4.56 -1.52 -16.45
CA ARG A 56 4.60 -0.50 -15.40
C ARG A 56 5.38 -0.99 -14.18
N LEU A 57 5.26 -2.28 -13.85
CA LEU A 57 6.01 -2.87 -12.75
C LEU A 57 7.51 -2.95 -13.09
N VAL A 58 7.84 -3.31 -14.34
CA VAL A 58 9.22 -3.30 -14.83
C VAL A 58 9.81 -1.89 -14.74
N GLU A 59 9.13 -0.88 -15.30
CA GLU A 59 9.56 0.52 -15.24
C GLU A 59 9.73 1.02 -13.79
N PHE A 60 8.81 0.63 -12.90
CA PHE A 60 8.86 0.98 -11.48
C PHE A 60 10.15 0.47 -10.81
N PHE A 61 10.55 -0.77 -11.10
CA PHE A 61 11.77 -1.35 -10.55
C PHE A 61 13.05 -0.96 -11.29
N GLU A 62 12.99 -0.33 -12.46
CA GLU A 62 14.16 0.22 -13.14
C GLU A 62 14.75 1.45 -12.44
N SER A 63 14.01 2.07 -11.50
CA SER A 63 14.53 3.16 -10.67
C SER A 63 15.81 2.76 -9.90
N PRO A 64 16.84 3.63 -9.84
CA PRO A 64 18.07 3.37 -9.10
C PRO A 64 17.87 3.09 -7.61
N VAL A 65 16.74 3.51 -7.04
CA VAL A 65 16.36 3.23 -5.65
C VAL A 65 16.39 1.73 -5.36
N TYR A 66 15.99 0.90 -6.33
CA TYR A 66 15.94 -0.55 -6.18
C TYR A 66 17.29 -1.25 -6.41
N ASN A 67 18.36 -0.53 -6.79
CA ASN A 67 19.64 -1.16 -7.11
C ASN A 67 20.25 -1.96 -5.95
N ALA A 68 20.07 -1.48 -4.71
CA ALA A 68 20.51 -2.21 -3.53
C ALA A 68 19.73 -3.53 -3.38
N LEU A 69 18.39 -3.47 -3.48
CA LEU A 69 17.51 -4.62 -3.40
C LEU A 69 17.75 -5.63 -4.54
N LYS A 70 17.99 -5.16 -5.77
CA LYS A 70 18.37 -6.00 -6.92
C LYS A 70 19.61 -6.85 -6.64
N ARG A 71 20.60 -6.29 -5.93
CA ARG A 71 21.82 -7.02 -5.56
C ARG A 71 21.61 -7.94 -4.36
N SER A 72 20.85 -7.51 -3.35
CA SER A 72 20.74 -8.26 -2.09
C SER A 72 19.67 -9.35 -2.11
N ASN A 73 18.52 -9.09 -2.74
CA ASN A 73 17.39 -10.03 -2.78
C ASN A 73 16.51 -9.79 -4.04
N PRO A 74 16.95 -10.24 -5.22
CA PRO A 74 16.17 -10.09 -6.45
C PRO A 74 14.85 -10.87 -6.44
N ARG A 75 14.69 -11.87 -5.58
CA ARG A 75 13.43 -12.62 -5.47
C ARG A 75 12.30 -11.79 -4.86
N ALA A 76 12.63 -10.72 -4.11
CA ALA A 76 11.64 -9.85 -3.51
C ALA A 76 10.70 -9.20 -4.54
N PHE A 77 11.13 -9.02 -5.79
CA PHE A 77 10.27 -8.45 -6.83
C PHE A 77 9.14 -9.41 -7.27
N GLN A 78 9.31 -10.72 -7.07
CA GLN A 78 8.30 -11.72 -7.43
C GLN A 78 7.09 -11.69 -6.51
N THR A 79 7.20 -11.07 -5.34
CA THR A 79 6.08 -10.91 -4.41
C THR A 79 5.26 -9.67 -4.71
N VAL A 80 5.58 -8.90 -5.75
CA VAL A 80 4.91 -7.63 -6.05
C VAL A 80 4.00 -7.74 -7.28
N GLU A 81 2.79 -7.22 -7.18
CA GLU A 81 1.79 -7.23 -8.25
C GLU A 81 1.12 -5.85 -8.37
N VAL A 82 0.94 -5.35 -9.59
CA VAL A 82 0.27 -4.06 -9.84
C VAL A 82 -1.22 -4.30 -10.03
N LEU A 83 -2.03 -3.58 -9.27
CA LEU A 83 -3.46 -3.50 -9.45
C LEU A 83 -3.81 -2.16 -10.10
N SER A 84 -4.57 -2.23 -11.19
CA SER A 84 -5.00 -1.04 -11.93
C SER A 84 -6.27 -0.47 -11.33
N GLY A 85 -6.13 0.57 -10.52
CA GLY A 85 -7.27 1.21 -9.85
C GLY A 85 -7.05 2.68 -9.54
N ASP A 86 -8.11 3.33 -9.08
CA ASP A 86 -8.18 4.75 -8.74
C ASP A 86 -8.89 4.93 -7.40
N LEU A 87 -8.25 5.63 -6.47
CA LEU A 87 -8.79 5.87 -5.12
C LEU A 87 -10.06 6.73 -5.13
N GLU A 88 -10.23 7.55 -6.17
CA GLU A 88 -11.37 8.44 -6.35
C GLU A 88 -12.64 7.71 -6.78
N LEU A 89 -12.50 6.45 -7.24
CA LEU A 89 -13.62 5.63 -7.71
C LEU A 89 -14.13 4.69 -6.61
N GLU A 90 -15.41 4.30 -6.72
CA GLU A 90 -15.94 3.22 -5.91
C GLU A 90 -15.14 1.94 -6.11
N GLU A 91 -15.00 1.16 -5.03
CA GLU A 91 -14.26 -0.12 -5.02
C GLU A 91 -12.84 0.02 -5.59
N LEU A 92 -12.25 1.21 -5.43
CA LEU A 92 -10.92 1.57 -5.91
C LEU A 92 -10.77 1.47 -7.44
N GLY A 93 -11.88 1.46 -8.20
CA GLY A 93 -11.86 1.29 -9.66
C GLY A 93 -11.26 -0.04 -10.13
N LEU A 94 -11.20 -1.03 -9.23
CA LEU A 94 -10.73 -2.38 -9.52
C LEU A 94 -11.82 -3.17 -10.24
N GLY A 95 -11.41 -4.12 -11.09
CA GLY A 95 -12.35 -5.11 -11.62
C GLY A 95 -12.65 -6.19 -10.57
N ASP A 96 -13.78 -6.88 -10.72
CA ASP A 96 -14.32 -7.85 -9.76
C ASP A 96 -13.28 -8.86 -9.23
N GLY A 97 -12.44 -9.41 -10.12
CA GLY A 97 -11.40 -10.36 -9.72
C GLY A 97 -10.30 -9.75 -8.84
N ASP A 98 -9.89 -8.50 -9.11
CA ASP A 98 -8.90 -7.82 -8.27
C ASP A 98 -9.50 -7.32 -6.95
N GLN A 99 -10.80 -6.97 -6.96
CA GLN A 99 -11.55 -6.67 -5.75
C GLN A 99 -11.57 -7.87 -4.81
N GLU A 100 -11.90 -9.06 -5.33
CA GLU A 100 -11.91 -10.30 -4.55
C GLU A 100 -10.54 -10.63 -3.96
N LYS A 101 -9.46 -10.51 -4.76
CA LYS A 101 -8.09 -10.68 -4.26
C LYS A 101 -7.81 -9.73 -3.09
N VAL A 102 -8.11 -8.44 -3.25
CA VAL A 102 -7.86 -7.44 -2.21
C VAL A 102 -8.66 -7.75 -0.95
N ALA A 103 -9.95 -8.04 -1.11
CA ALA A 103 -10.86 -8.27 0.00
C ALA A 103 -10.52 -9.56 0.79
N ASN A 104 -10.01 -10.60 0.12
CA ASN A 104 -9.74 -11.89 0.73
C ASN A 104 -8.30 -12.06 1.24
N GLU A 105 -7.33 -11.45 0.55
CA GLU A 105 -5.92 -11.68 0.86
C GLU A 105 -5.28 -10.57 1.69
N VAL A 106 -5.67 -9.31 1.50
CA VAL A 106 -4.96 -8.17 2.10
C VAL A 106 -5.27 -8.06 3.59
N ASN A 107 -4.21 -8.01 4.39
CA ASN A 107 -4.29 -7.84 5.84
C ASN A 107 -3.51 -6.62 6.34
N SER A 108 -2.90 -5.83 5.45
CA SER A 108 -2.31 -4.54 5.80
C SER A 108 -2.42 -3.55 4.67
N VAL A 109 -2.72 -2.30 4.97
CA VAL A 109 -2.83 -1.23 3.97
C VAL A 109 -1.92 -0.07 4.33
N PHE A 110 -1.14 0.39 3.35
CA PHE A 110 -0.37 1.62 3.44
C PHE A 110 -0.87 2.62 2.41
N HIS A 111 -1.36 3.76 2.90
CA HIS A 111 -1.63 4.91 2.06
C HIS A 111 -0.46 5.88 2.13
N VAL A 112 0.41 5.82 1.11
CA VAL A 112 1.59 6.69 0.95
C VAL A 112 1.27 7.76 -0.09
N GLY A 113 0.15 8.44 0.10
CA GLY A 113 -0.31 9.53 -0.75
C GLY A 113 0.14 10.88 -0.18
N ALA A 114 1.13 11.50 -0.83
CA ALA A 114 1.42 12.91 -0.65
C ALA A 114 1.35 13.59 -2.01
N THR A 115 0.28 14.35 -2.26
CA THR A 115 0.25 15.32 -3.35
C THR A 115 1.14 16.48 -2.92
N ILE A 116 2.45 16.34 -3.11
CA ILE A 116 3.35 17.47 -2.91
C ILE A 116 3.21 18.32 -4.17
N ASN A 117 2.26 19.26 -4.17
CA ASN A 117 2.27 20.33 -5.14
C ASN A 117 3.50 21.21 -4.83
N MET A 118 4.66 20.86 -5.40
CA MET A 118 5.91 21.57 -5.16
C MET A 118 5.81 23.06 -5.54
N ALA A 119 4.88 23.44 -6.43
CA ALA A 119 4.63 24.83 -6.80
C ALA A 119 3.98 25.66 -5.67
N GLU A 120 3.26 25.03 -4.75
CA GLU A 120 2.51 25.70 -3.67
C GLU A 120 3.24 25.64 -2.33
N THR A 121 4.14 24.65 -2.18
CA THR A 121 4.83 24.35 -0.92
C THR A 121 5.88 25.40 -0.52
N LEU A 122 6.37 26.24 -1.45
CA LEU A 122 7.34 27.29 -1.10
C LEU A 122 6.73 28.49 -0.35
N ARG A 123 5.40 28.63 -0.29
CA ARG A 123 4.73 29.79 0.34
C ARG A 123 4.13 29.49 1.72
N MET A 124 3.94 28.20 2.05
CA MET A 124 3.25 27.76 3.28
C MET A 124 4.18 27.22 4.37
N SER A 125 5.51 27.24 4.16
CA SER A 125 6.52 26.71 5.10
C SER A 125 6.66 27.49 6.42
N THR A 126 5.79 28.45 6.72
CA THR A 126 5.86 29.27 7.95
C THR A 126 4.66 29.10 8.89
N LEU A 127 3.59 28.37 8.55
CA LEU A 127 2.40 28.31 9.41
C LEU A 127 1.88 26.88 9.61
N SER A 128 1.80 26.50 10.90
CA SER A 128 1.22 25.30 11.49
C SER A 128 1.94 23.96 11.26
N ALA A 129 2.72 23.57 12.26
CA ALA A 129 2.86 22.17 12.65
C ALA A 129 1.52 21.69 13.23
N ALA A 130 0.93 20.64 12.67
CA ALA A 130 -0.11 19.85 13.32
C ALA A 130 0.48 18.46 13.63
N PRO A 131 0.37 17.95 14.88
CA PRO A 131 0.82 16.62 15.22
C PRO A 131 -0.33 15.64 14.99
N GLU A 132 -0.27 14.77 13.99
CA GLU A 132 -1.22 13.66 13.90
C GLU A 132 -0.49 12.35 13.60
N GLY A 133 -0.58 11.43 14.57
CA GLY A 133 0.13 10.16 14.61
C GLY A 133 -0.39 9.12 13.62
N CYS A 134 0.34 8.02 13.53
CA CYS A 134 -0.11 6.81 12.86
C CYS A 134 -1.42 6.33 13.49
N VAL A 135 -2.56 6.56 12.84
CA VAL A 135 -3.84 5.96 13.25
C VAL A 135 -3.82 4.51 12.81
N ALA A 136 -3.49 3.60 13.73
CA ALA A 136 -3.68 2.17 13.57
C ALA A 136 -5.13 1.83 13.96
N ASP A 137 -6.09 2.10 13.09
CA ASP A 137 -7.46 1.61 13.27
C ASP A 137 -7.53 0.15 12.81
N GLY A 138 -7.27 -0.76 13.74
CA GLY A 138 -7.57 -2.19 13.60
C GLY A 138 -9.02 -2.44 13.97
N ASP A 139 -9.92 -2.50 13.00
CA ASP A 139 -11.30 -2.95 13.22
C ASP A 139 -11.28 -4.48 13.31
N SER A 140 -11.54 -5.04 14.50
CA SER A 140 -11.58 -6.49 14.77
C SER A 140 -12.65 -7.26 13.97
N SER A 141 -13.52 -6.57 13.23
CA SER A 141 -14.45 -7.17 12.26
C SER A 141 -13.84 -7.43 10.88
N LEU A 142 -12.62 -6.93 10.63
CA LEU A 142 -11.86 -7.11 9.40
C LEU A 142 -10.69 -8.08 9.62
N ASN A 143 -10.30 -8.81 8.58
CA ASN A 143 -9.03 -9.55 8.54
C ASN A 143 -7.83 -8.58 8.35
N MET A 144 -7.81 -7.48 9.09
CA MET A 144 -6.86 -6.37 8.93
C MET A 144 -5.99 -6.23 10.17
N ASN A 145 -4.69 -6.46 9.99
CA ASN A 145 -3.69 -6.29 11.05
C ASN A 145 -3.26 -4.82 11.20
N CYS A 146 -3.25 -4.03 10.11
CA CYS A 146 -2.78 -2.65 10.16
C CYS A 146 -3.33 -1.81 9.00
N TYR A 147 -3.84 -0.61 9.33
CA TYR A 147 -3.97 0.49 8.37
C TYR A 147 -2.99 1.59 8.77
N SER A 148 -2.21 2.10 7.82
CA SER A 148 -1.24 3.16 8.05
C SER A 148 -1.36 4.25 6.98
N ARG A 149 -1.44 5.52 7.42
CA ARG A 149 -1.50 6.69 6.56
C ARG A 149 -0.24 7.54 6.73
N LEU A 150 0.42 7.85 5.61
CA LEU A 150 1.56 8.76 5.54
C LEU A 150 1.20 9.88 4.54
N SER A 151 0.60 10.98 5.03
CA SER A 151 0.15 12.10 4.19
C SER A 151 0.29 13.44 4.91
N MET A 152 0.69 14.48 4.19
CA MET A 152 0.89 15.86 4.70
C MET A 152 -0.31 16.78 4.42
N SER A 153 -1.34 16.30 3.72
CA SER A 153 -2.53 17.08 3.37
C SER A 153 -3.79 16.41 3.92
N PRO A 154 -4.76 17.16 4.47
CA PRO A 154 -6.07 16.63 4.80
C PRO A 154 -6.82 16.28 3.50
N LEU A 155 -6.63 15.05 3.01
CA LEU A 155 -7.37 14.57 1.83
C LEU A 155 -8.78 14.12 2.24
N PRO A 156 -9.81 14.44 1.43
CA PRO A 156 -11.18 14.00 1.67
C PRO A 156 -11.34 12.57 1.18
N THR A 157 -11.68 11.62 2.08
CA THR A 157 -12.35 10.32 1.80
C THR A 157 -11.66 9.13 1.09
N PRO A 158 -10.45 9.11 0.47
CA PRO A 158 -9.96 7.91 -0.24
C PRO A 158 -9.66 6.71 0.67
N SER A 159 -9.39 6.96 1.96
CA SER A 159 -9.26 5.93 2.99
C SER A 159 -10.55 5.11 3.15
N TYR A 160 -11.71 5.75 2.99
CA TYR A 160 -13.02 5.13 3.18
C TYR A 160 -13.30 4.08 2.10
N ASN A 161 -12.94 4.33 0.84
CA ASN A 161 -13.17 3.36 -0.24
C ASN A 161 -12.30 2.10 -0.06
N CYS A 162 -11.06 2.25 0.42
CA CYS A 162 -10.21 1.10 0.78
C CYS A 162 -10.85 0.31 1.91
N MET A 163 -11.28 0.98 2.97
CA MET A 163 -11.91 0.32 4.12
C MET A 163 -13.26 -0.31 3.76
N LYS A 164 -14.05 0.31 2.89
CA LYS A 164 -15.37 -0.19 2.43
C LYS A 164 -15.22 -1.45 1.59
N LEU A 165 -14.25 -1.48 0.65
CA LEU A 165 -13.94 -2.67 -0.14
C LEU A 165 -13.47 -3.83 0.74
N MET A 166 -12.71 -3.54 1.80
CA MET A 166 -12.29 -4.56 2.76
C MET A 166 -13.44 -5.06 3.64
N LYS A 167 -14.45 -4.22 3.89
CA LYS A 167 -15.65 -4.56 4.69
C LYS A 167 -16.69 -5.39 3.94
N SER A 168 -16.64 -5.47 2.61
CA SER A 168 -17.59 -6.22 1.80
C SER A 168 -17.23 -7.69 1.57
N SER A 169 -16.08 -8.18 2.06
CA SER A 169 -15.75 -9.61 2.00
C SER A 169 -16.70 -10.44 2.89
N PRO A 170 -17.27 -11.56 2.40
CA PRO A 170 -18.01 -12.48 3.26
C PRO A 170 -17.06 -13.00 4.35
N GLN A 171 -17.44 -12.77 5.61
CA GLN A 171 -16.70 -13.21 6.80
C GLN A 171 -16.23 -14.66 6.62
N ALA A 172 -14.91 -14.87 6.58
CA ALA A 172 -14.35 -16.21 6.73
C ALA A 172 -14.89 -16.81 8.04
N PRO A 173 -15.34 -18.08 8.04
CA PRO A 173 -15.92 -18.69 9.23
C PRO A 173 -14.93 -18.60 10.39
N LYS A 174 -15.37 -18.01 11.49
CA LYS A 174 -14.60 -17.96 12.74
C LYS A 174 -14.28 -19.39 13.14
N MET A 175 -13.00 -19.76 13.08
CA MET A 175 -12.52 -21.03 13.60
C MET A 175 -12.86 -21.07 15.10
N PRO A 176 -13.58 -22.10 15.58
CA PRO A 176 -13.94 -22.16 16.99
C PRO A 176 -12.66 -22.27 17.82
N ILE A 177 -12.50 -21.35 18.76
CA ILE A 177 -11.48 -21.44 19.79
C ILE A 177 -12.00 -22.47 20.79
N THR A 178 -11.53 -23.71 20.69
CA THR A 178 -11.60 -24.71 21.77
C THR A 178 -10.29 -24.76 22.50
#